data_AF-A6KEJ5-F1
#
_entry.id   AF-A6KEJ5-F1
#
_cell.length_a   1.000
_cell.length_b   1.000
_cell.length_c   1.000
_cell.angle_alpha   90.00
_cell.angle_beta   90.00
_cell.angle_gamma   90.00
#
_symmetry.space_group_name_H-M   'P 1'
#
loop_
_entity.id
_entity.type
_entity.pdbx_description
1 polymer ?
#
loop_
_entity_poly.entity_id
_entity_poly.type
_entity_poly.pdbx_seq_one_letter_code
_entity_poly.pdbx_strand_id
1 'polypeptide(L)' 'MSIVSNGDKQEGRFTAHLNKASLHVSLHINDSQPSDSAVYFCAVSE' A
#
# COMPACT_ATOMS: atom_id res chain seq x y z
N MET A 1 7.58 1.54 0.85
CA MET A 1 6.71 1.01 1.93
C MET A 1 6.60 -0.51 1.82
N SER A 2 6.63 -1.24 2.94
CA SER A 2 6.49 -2.72 2.98
C SER A 2 5.63 -3.14 4.16
N ILE A 3 4.69 -4.07 3.95
CA ILE A 3 3.81 -4.65 4.97
C ILE A 3 3.91 -6.18 4.91
N VAL A 4 4.12 -6.82 6.07
CA VAL A 4 4.38 -8.27 6.18
C VAL A 4 3.37 -9.01 7.05
N SER A 5 2.51 -8.28 7.75
CA SER A 5 1.46 -8.79 8.64
C SER A 5 0.09 -8.28 8.20
N ASN A 6 -0.98 -8.98 8.55
CA ASN A 6 -2.34 -8.48 8.30
C ASN A 6 -2.54 -7.11 8.96
N GLY A 7 -3.35 -6.27 8.32
CA GLY A 7 -3.75 -4.96 8.83
C GLY A 7 -3.20 -3.80 8.01
N ASP A 8 -3.09 -2.64 8.65
CA ASP A 8 -2.68 -1.40 8.01
C ASP A 8 -1.27 -1.01 8.43
N LYS A 9 -0.53 -0.45 7.47
CA LYS A 9 0.69 0.31 7.73
C LYS A 9 0.51 1.67 7.09
N GLN A 10 0.77 2.73 7.86
CA GLN A 10 0.69 4.11 7.38
C GLN A 10 2.09 4.76 7.35
N GLU A 11 2.36 5.51 6.28
CA GLU A 11 3.57 6.29 6.08
C GLU A 11 3.16 7.62 5.45
N GLY A 12 2.97 8.65 6.28
CA GLY A 12 2.43 9.93 5.86
C GLY A 12 1.03 9.79 5.24
N ARG A 13 0.89 10.20 3.97
CA ARG A 13 -0.35 10.14 3.19
C ARG A 13 -0.67 8.75 2.63
N PHE A 14 0.30 7.83 2.67
CA PHE A 14 0.18 6.49 2.12
C PHE A 14 -0.24 5.49 3.21
N THR A 15 -1.27 4.70 2.93
CA THR A 15 -1.71 3.59 3.78
C THR A 15 -1.72 2.31 2.94
N ALA A 16 -0.91 1.33 3.34
CA ALA A 16 -0.92 0.00 2.76
C ALA A 16 -1.73 -0.93 3.66
N HIS A 17 -2.72 -1.62 3.09
CA HIS A 17 -3.52 -2.63 3.77
C HIS A 17 -3.19 -4.02 3.22
N LEU A 18 -2.92 -4.98 4.10
CA LEU A 18 -2.71 -6.39 3.75
C LEU A 18 -3.77 -7.27 4.40
N ASN A 19 -4.47 -8.04 3.58
CA ASN A 19 -5.31 -9.15 4.02
C ASN A 19 -4.80 -10.46 3.42
N LYS A 20 -4.09 -11.25 4.23
CA LYS A 20 -3.58 -12.58 3.83
C LYS A 20 -4.68 -13.62 3.62
N ALA A 21 -5.84 -13.50 4.27
CA ALA A 21 -6.92 -14.46 4.10
C ALA A 21 -7.54 -14.36 2.70
N SER A 22 -7.65 -13.15 2.16
CA SER A 22 -8.12 -12.91 0.79
C SER A 22 -7.00 -12.71 -0.24
N LEU A 23 -5.74 -12.87 0.16
CA LEU A 23 -4.55 -12.59 -0.66
C LEU A 23 -4.59 -11.23 -1.36
N HIS A 24 -5.08 -10.21 -0.66
CA HIS A 24 -5.33 -8.89 -1.21
C HIS A 24 -4.43 -7.84 -0.55
N VAL A 25 -3.88 -6.97 -1.38
CA VAL A 25 -3.15 -5.77 -0.96
C VAL A 25 -3.80 -4.55 -1.60
N SER A 26 -3.99 -3.49 -0.81
CA SER A 26 -4.38 -2.18 -1.33
C SER A 26 -3.45 -1.09 -0.85
N LEU A 27 -3.30 -0.08 -1.68
CA LEU A 27 -2.61 1.17 -1.37
C LEU A 27 -3.64 2.31 -1.45
N HIS A 28 -3.84 3.00 -0.35
CA HIS A 28 -4.64 4.21 -0.29
C HIS A 28 -3.71 5.42 -0.15
N ILE A 29 -3.87 6.40 -1.03
CA ILE A 29 -3.11 7.66 -1.02
C ILE A 29 -4.09 8.78 -0.68
N ASN A 30 -4.05 9.26 0.56
CA ASN A 30 -4.86 10.40 1.00
C ASN A 30 -4.29 11.71 0.43
N ASP A 31 -5.15 12.70 0.18
CA ASP A 31 -4.74 14.06 -0.23
C ASP A 31 -3.74 14.03 -1.40
N SER A 32 -4.05 13.28 -2.47
CA SER A 32 -3.15 13.06 -3.61
C SER A 32 -2.72 14.39 -4.25
N GLN A 33 -1.42 14.53 -4.50
CA GLN A 33 -0.81 15.72 -5.08
C GLN A 33 -0.34 15.41 -6.51
N PRO A 34 -0.17 16.42 -7.39
CA PRO A 34 0.35 16.20 -8.74
C PRO A 34 1.69 15.46 -8.77
N SER A 35 2.55 15.68 -7.77
CA SER A 35 3.84 15.00 -7.59
C SER A 35 3.75 13.50 -7.32
N ASP A 36 2.57 12.99 -6.91
CA ASP A 36 2.34 11.57 -6.71
C ASP A 36 2.05 10.82 -8.03
N SER A 37 1.99 11.53 -9.16
CA SER A 37 1.75 10.93 -10.47
C SER A 37 2.92 10.02 -10.87
N ALA A 38 2.71 8.72 -10.77
CA ALA A 38 3.70 7.70 -11.08
C ALA A 38 3.03 6.37 -11.45
N VAL A 39 3.83 5.42 -11.94
CA VAL A 39 3.40 4.02 -12.07
C VAL A 39 3.65 3.32 -10.74
N TYR A 40 2.59 2.80 -10.13
CA TYR A 40 2.65 2.06 -8.87
C TYR A 40 2.63 0.56 -9.17
N PHE A 41 3.63 -0.16 -8.65
CA PHE A 41 3.73 -1.61 -8.80
C PHE A 41 3.36 -2.32 -7.51
N CYS A 42 2.55 -3.38 -7.65
CA CYS A 42 2.39 -4.37 -6.60
C CYS A 42 3.52 -5.39 -6.72
N ALA A 43 4.20 -5.67 -5.60
CA ALA A 43 5.26 -6.66 -5.53
C ALA A 43 5.02 -7.60 -4.34
N VAL A 44 5.38 -8.86 -4.51
CA VAL A 44 5.38 -9.89 -3.47
C VAL A 44 6.81 -10.41 -3.35
N SER A 45 7.27 -10.63 -2.12
CA SER A 45 8.55 -11.30 -1.87
C SER A 45 8.36 -12.81 -1.94
N GLU A 46 9.33 -13.51 -2.54
CA GLU A 46 9.48 -14.97 -2.40
C GLU A 46 9.83 -15.40 -0.97
#